data_AF-A0A1G2RG36-F1
#
_entry.id   AF-A0A1G2RG36-F1
#
_cell.length_a   1.000
_cell.length_b   1.000
_cell.length_c   1.000
_cell.angle_alpha   90.00
_cell.angle_beta   90.00
_cell.angle_gamma   90.00
#
_symmetry.space_group_name_H-M   'P 1'
#
loop_
_entity.id
_entity.type
_entity.pdbx_description
1 polymer ?
#
loop_
_entity_poly.entity_id
_entity_poly.type
_entity_poly.pdbx_seq_one_letter_code
_entity_poly.pdbx_strand_id
1 'polypeptide(L)'
;MKQKGFTLIELLVVIAIIGMLASIVLVSLGPARAKARDARRVADVRQMSTALEIEGADSPEALVGCTIADAPVNSCTSCVGCAVNNTIQDFVNFADPSVGVAGTACNSTSTATCQYSISQADGDPGATTGDYSICFFLEQGSGDLLAGKNAIKTNGVFVKASCP
;
A
#
# COMPACT_ATOMS: atom_id res chain seq x y z
N MET A 1 -6.29 -35.81 51.64
CA MET A 1 -5.46 -35.43 50.48
C MET A 1 -4.78 -34.10 50.78
N LYS A 2 -3.45 -34.01 50.80
CA LYS A 2 -2.72 -32.76 51.08
C LYS A 2 -2.64 -31.94 49.79
N GLN A 3 -3.34 -30.82 49.73
CA GLN A 3 -3.21 -29.82 48.66
C GLN A 3 -1.82 -29.18 48.79
N LYS A 4 -0.97 -29.30 47.75
CA LYS A 4 0.27 -28.54 47.66
C LYS A 4 -0.08 -27.11 47.22
N GLY A 5 0.11 -26.14 48.11
CA GLY A 5 -0.04 -24.72 47.77
C GLY A 5 1.20 -24.23 47.01
N PHE A 6 0.98 -23.33 46.05
CA PHE A 6 2.06 -22.58 45.41
C PHE A 6 2.77 -21.69 46.43
N THR A 7 4.09 -21.62 46.34
CA THR A 7 4.87 -20.68 47.14
C THR A 7 4.84 -19.29 46.51
N LEU A 8 4.92 -18.25 47.34
CA LEU A 8 4.99 -16.86 46.87
C LEU A 8 6.21 -16.63 45.96
N ILE A 9 7.32 -17.33 46.22
CA ILE A 9 8.54 -17.20 45.41
C ILE A 9 8.39 -17.82 44.02
N GLU A 10 7.68 -18.94 43.90
CA GLU A 10 7.38 -19.53 42.59
C GLU A 10 6.57 -18.57 41.71
N LEU A 11 5.56 -17.92 42.30
CA LEU A 11 4.73 -16.98 41.56
C LEU A 11 5.50 -15.70 41.18
N LEU A 12 6.41 -15.24 42.03
CA LEU A 12 7.28 -14.08 41.77
C LEU A 12 8.26 -14.34 40.62
N VAL A 13 8.90 -15.51 40.57
CA VAL A 13 9.84 -15.85 39.49
C VAL A 13 9.10 -15.95 38.14
N VAL A 14 7.88 -16.48 38.12
CA VAL A 14 7.09 -16.61 36.89
C VAL A 14 6.75 -15.25 36.30
N ILE A 15 6.26 -14.30 37.10
CA ILE A 15 5.95 -12.95 36.59
C ILE A 15 7.20 -12.21 36.13
N ALA A 16 8.36 -12.46 36.78
CA ALA A 16 9.63 -11.89 36.37
C ALA A 16 10.06 -12.41 34.98
N ILE A 17 9.94 -13.72 34.74
CA ILE A 17 10.26 -14.32 33.43
C ILE A 17 9.27 -13.85 32.35
N ILE A 18 7.97 -13.82 32.64
CA ILE A 18 6.95 -13.33 31.69
C ILE A 18 7.22 -11.85 31.34
N GLY A 19 7.56 -11.02 32.33
CA GLY A 19 7.91 -9.61 32.11
C GLY A 19 9.13 -9.45 31.21
N MET A 20 10.18 -10.25 31.44
CA MET A 20 11.38 -10.26 30.60
C MET A 20 11.05 -10.62 29.15
N LEU A 21 10.33 -11.73 28.93
CA LEU A 21 9.96 -12.18 27.58
C LEU A 21 9.04 -11.17 26.87
N ALA A 22 8.06 -10.61 27.58
CA ALA A 22 7.12 -9.63 27.03
C ALA A 22 7.83 -8.35 26.53
N SER A 23 8.84 -7.87 27.26
CA SER A 23 9.60 -6.68 26.87
C SER A 23 10.32 -6.83 25.52
N ILE A 24 10.93 -8.00 25.27
CA ILE A 24 11.65 -8.29 24.02
C ILE A 24 10.67 -8.31 22.84
N VAL A 25 9.51 -8.97 23.02
CA VAL A 25 8.49 -9.09 21.97
C VAL A 25 7.96 -7.71 21.57
N LEU A 26 7.70 -6.83 22.53
CA LEU A 26 7.15 -5.50 22.26
C LEU A 26 8.06 -4.64 21.39
N VAL A 27 9.38 -4.68 21.60
CA VAL A 27 10.33 -3.89 20.80
C VAL A 27 10.38 -4.36 19.34
N SER A 28 10.20 -5.67 19.09
CA SER A 28 10.26 -6.24 17.74
C SER A 28 9.02 -6.00 16.88
N LEU A 29 7.87 -5.70 17.50
CA LEU A 29 6.56 -5.72 16.82
C LEU A 29 6.32 -4.48 15.93
N GLY A 30 6.87 -3.32 16.29
CA GLY A 30 6.69 -2.07 15.53
C GLY A 30 7.21 -2.18 14.09
N PRO A 31 8.50 -2.46 13.88
CA PRO A 31 9.08 -2.64 12.54
C PRO A 31 8.45 -3.78 11.75
N ALA A 32 8.08 -4.88 12.42
CA ALA A 32 7.41 -6.01 11.78
C ALA A 32 6.05 -5.62 11.17
N ARG A 33 5.25 -4.83 11.89
CA ARG A 33 3.97 -4.32 11.39
C ARG A 33 4.15 -3.36 10.21
N ALA A 34 5.16 -2.47 10.28
CA ALA A 34 5.47 -1.56 9.17
C ALA A 34 5.88 -2.33 7.91
N LYS A 35 6.72 -3.36 8.03
CA LYS A 35 7.11 -4.21 6.90
C LYS A 35 5.93 -5.01 6.31
N ALA A 36 4.99 -5.45 7.15
CA ALA A 36 3.77 -6.10 6.69
C ALA A 36 2.86 -5.14 5.90
N ARG A 37 2.75 -3.88 6.33
CA ARG A 37 2.04 -2.82 5.58
C ARG A 37 2.72 -2.53 4.25
N ASP A 38 4.05 -2.41 4.23
CA ASP A 38 4.81 -2.21 2.99
C ASP A 38 4.64 -3.36 2.00
N ALA A 39 4.63 -4.61 2.47
CA ALA A 39 4.34 -5.77 1.64
C ALA A 39 2.94 -5.70 1.02
N ARG A 40 1.94 -5.28 1.81
CA ARG A 40 0.56 -5.06 1.32
C ARG A 40 0.51 -3.96 0.26
N ARG A 41 1.16 -2.82 0.49
CA ARG A 41 1.22 -1.71 -0.49
C ARG A 41 1.77 -2.18 -1.83
N VAL A 42 2.88 -2.93 -1.81
CA VAL A 42 3.48 -3.48 -3.04
C VAL A 42 2.55 -4.47 -3.73
N ALA A 43 1.81 -5.29 -2.98
CA ALA A 43 0.82 -6.21 -3.54
C ALA A 43 -0.36 -5.45 -4.19
N ASP A 44 -0.92 -4.46 -3.49
CA ASP A 44 -2.03 -3.63 -3.96
C ASP A 44 -1.66 -2.95 -5.29
N VAL A 45 -0.50 -2.28 -5.37
CA VAL A 45 -0.09 -1.57 -6.59
C VAL A 45 0.22 -2.50 -7.77
N ARG A 46 0.69 -3.73 -7.51
CA ARG A 46 0.84 -4.75 -8.55
C ARG A 46 -0.50 -5.23 -9.07
N GLN A 47 -1.47 -5.44 -8.16
CA GLN A 47 -2.82 -5.84 -8.55
C GLN A 47 -3.48 -4.75 -9.40
N MET A 48 -3.31 -3.48 -9.02
CA MET A 48 -3.79 -2.34 -9.82
C MET A 48 -3.11 -2.25 -11.19
N SER A 49 -1.79 -2.40 -11.25
CA SER A 49 -1.06 -2.44 -12.53
C SER A 49 -1.56 -3.55 -13.44
N THR A 50 -1.78 -4.75 -12.88
CA THR A 50 -2.28 -5.91 -13.63
C THR A 50 -3.69 -5.65 -14.17
N ALA A 51 -4.57 -5.04 -13.36
CA ALA A 51 -5.92 -4.67 -13.80
C ALA A 51 -5.88 -3.67 -14.98
N LEU A 52 -5.05 -2.62 -14.89
CA LEU A 52 -4.88 -1.65 -15.97
C LEU A 52 -4.33 -2.30 -17.25
N GLU A 53 -3.34 -3.19 -17.12
CA GLU A 53 -2.75 -3.91 -18.24
C GLU A 53 -3.76 -4.85 -18.92
N ILE A 54 -4.66 -5.48 -18.17
CA ILE A 54 -5.72 -6.34 -18.72
C ILE A 54 -6.73 -5.51 -19.51
N GLU A 55 -7.22 -4.40 -18.95
CA GLU A 55 -8.22 -3.57 -19.63
C GLU A 55 -7.62 -2.79 -20.81
N GLY A 56 -6.31 -2.51 -20.78
CA GLY A 56 -5.58 -1.84 -21.86
C GLY A 56 -4.92 -2.78 -22.88
N ALA A 57 -5.19 -4.09 -22.82
CA ALA A 57 -4.49 -5.07 -23.64
C ALA A 57 -4.76 -4.90 -25.15
N ASP A 58 -5.97 -4.49 -25.52
CA ASP A 58 -6.37 -4.28 -26.92
C ASP A 58 -6.06 -2.87 -27.41
N SER A 59 -6.42 -1.86 -26.60
CA SER A 59 -6.18 -0.45 -26.88
C SER A 59 -5.95 0.33 -25.57
N PRO A 60 -5.15 1.41 -25.60
CA PRO A 60 -5.06 2.32 -24.47
C PRO A 60 -6.39 3.04 -24.28
N GLU A 61 -6.99 2.87 -23.11
CA GLU A 61 -8.28 3.43 -22.74
C GLU A 61 -8.11 4.53 -21.68
N ALA A 62 -8.81 5.65 -21.85
CA ALA A 62 -8.79 6.72 -20.87
C ALA A 62 -9.55 6.30 -19.60
N LEU A 63 -8.95 6.58 -18.44
CA LEU A 63 -9.59 6.30 -17.15
C LEU A 63 -10.67 7.33 -16.83
N VAL A 64 -11.74 6.86 -16.18
CA VAL A 64 -12.91 7.65 -15.81
C VAL A 64 -12.93 7.84 -14.29
N GLY A 65 -13.11 9.10 -13.86
CA GLY A 65 -13.22 9.48 -12.44
C GLY A 65 -11.88 9.90 -11.78
N CYS A 66 -10.75 9.65 -12.43
CA CYS A 66 -9.42 10.06 -11.98
C CYS A 66 -8.70 10.92 -13.04
N THR A 67 -9.28 12.09 -13.32
CA THR A 67 -8.87 12.96 -14.44
C THR A 67 -7.91 14.08 -14.04
N ILE A 68 -7.56 14.22 -12.75
CA ILE A 68 -6.59 15.21 -12.26
C ILE A 68 -5.20 14.58 -12.15
N ALA A 69 -4.16 15.41 -12.04
CA ALA A 69 -2.83 14.95 -11.66
C ALA A 69 -2.88 14.38 -10.23
N ASP A 70 -2.18 13.28 -10.02
CA ASP A 70 -2.14 12.53 -8.75
C ASP A 70 -3.53 12.28 -8.14
N ALA A 71 -4.50 11.94 -9.00
CA ALA A 71 -5.84 11.58 -8.56
C ALA A 71 -5.79 10.39 -7.59
N PRO A 72 -6.56 10.37 -6.49
CA PRO A 72 -6.60 9.21 -5.62
C PRO A 72 -7.13 8.00 -6.40
N VAL A 73 -6.47 6.85 -6.30
CA VAL A 73 -6.73 5.71 -7.19
C VAL A 73 -8.17 5.19 -7.06
N ASN A 74 -8.75 5.32 -5.87
CA ASN A 74 -10.13 4.93 -5.55
C ASN A 74 -11.20 5.83 -6.19
N SER A 75 -10.82 6.93 -6.84
CA SER A 75 -11.73 7.73 -7.67
C SER A 75 -11.80 7.25 -9.12
N CYS A 76 -10.88 6.38 -9.56
CA CYS A 76 -11.03 5.68 -10.83
C CYS A 76 -12.16 4.66 -10.72
N THR A 77 -13.18 4.80 -11.57
CA THR A 77 -14.40 3.97 -11.51
C THR A 77 -14.62 3.10 -12.74
N SER A 78 -13.96 3.43 -13.86
CA SER A 78 -14.00 2.68 -15.12
C SER A 78 -12.97 3.23 -16.12
N CYS A 79 -13.04 2.77 -17.36
CA CYS A 79 -12.41 3.36 -18.54
C CYS A 79 -13.38 3.42 -19.73
N VAL A 80 -13.08 4.25 -20.73
CA VAL A 80 -14.02 4.64 -21.82
C VAL A 80 -14.42 3.45 -22.72
N GLY A 81 -13.49 2.57 -23.08
CA GLY A 81 -13.74 1.38 -23.91
C GLY A 81 -13.88 0.06 -23.15
N CYS A 82 -13.93 0.11 -21.82
CA CYS A 82 -13.87 -1.09 -20.98
C CYS A 82 -15.24 -1.73 -20.76
N ALA A 83 -15.25 -3.02 -20.41
CA ALA A 83 -16.48 -3.74 -20.10
C ALA A 83 -17.23 -3.10 -18.90
N VAL A 84 -18.56 -3.24 -18.86
CA VAL A 84 -19.43 -2.62 -17.84
C VAL A 84 -19.14 -3.14 -16.42
N ASN A 85 -18.47 -4.29 -16.30
CA ASN A 85 -17.95 -4.85 -15.04
C ASN A 85 -16.48 -5.20 -15.25
N ASN A 86 -15.61 -4.21 -15.18
CA ASN A 86 -14.17 -4.35 -15.35
C ASN A 86 -13.43 -4.37 -14.01
N THR A 87 -12.17 -4.79 -14.06
CA THR A 87 -11.33 -4.92 -12.85
C THR A 87 -10.95 -3.57 -12.21
N ILE A 88 -11.08 -2.45 -12.94
CA ILE A 88 -10.80 -1.10 -12.41
C ILE A 88 -11.86 -0.66 -11.40
N GLN A 89 -13.08 -1.20 -11.46
CA GLN A 89 -14.12 -0.90 -10.46
C GLN A 89 -13.71 -1.29 -9.04
N ASP A 90 -12.82 -2.28 -8.90
CA ASP A 90 -12.30 -2.71 -7.60
C ASP A 90 -11.34 -1.70 -6.98
N PHE A 91 -10.93 -0.65 -7.72
CA PHE A 91 -9.98 0.35 -7.21
C PHE A 91 -10.50 1.11 -6.01
N VAL A 92 -11.83 1.20 -5.85
CA VAL A 92 -12.48 1.76 -4.67
C VAL A 92 -12.05 1.07 -3.36
N ASN A 93 -11.65 -0.20 -3.43
CA ASN A 93 -11.26 -1.00 -2.27
C ASN A 93 -9.78 -0.88 -1.91
N PHE A 94 -8.94 -0.33 -2.80
CA PHE A 94 -7.52 -0.13 -2.51
C PHE A 94 -7.33 1.11 -1.65
N ALA A 95 -6.72 0.88 -0.49
CA ALA A 95 -6.45 1.90 0.50
C ALA A 95 -5.13 1.64 1.17
N ASP A 96 -4.35 2.70 1.38
CA ASP A 96 -3.14 2.62 2.16
C ASP A 96 -3.46 2.11 3.58
N PRO A 97 -2.77 1.09 4.09
CA PRO A 97 -3.11 0.47 5.37
C PRO A 97 -2.84 1.36 6.59
N SER A 98 -2.15 2.49 6.44
CA SER A 98 -1.89 3.46 7.51
C SER A 98 -2.89 4.63 7.49
N VAL A 99 -3.22 5.17 6.31
CA VAL A 99 -4.11 6.35 6.20
C VAL A 99 -5.53 6.03 5.73
N GLY A 100 -5.76 4.87 5.12
CA GLY A 100 -7.06 4.47 4.57
C GLY A 100 -7.53 5.32 3.38
N VAL A 101 -8.78 5.12 2.98
CA VAL A 101 -9.38 5.77 1.79
C VAL A 101 -9.52 7.29 1.89
N ALA A 102 -9.47 7.86 3.10
CA ALA A 102 -9.58 9.28 3.37
C ALA A 102 -8.22 9.99 3.49
N GLY A 103 -7.11 9.27 3.28
CA GLY A 103 -5.78 9.85 3.28
C GLY A 103 -5.56 10.80 2.11
N THR A 104 -4.68 11.79 2.29
CA THR A 104 -4.21 12.65 1.19
C THR A 104 -3.53 11.78 0.13
N ALA A 105 -3.87 11.99 -1.14
CA ALA A 105 -3.27 11.29 -2.26
C ALA A 105 -1.74 11.51 -2.30
N CYS A 106 -0.99 10.46 -2.59
CA CYS A 106 0.45 10.54 -2.74
C CYS A 106 0.83 11.41 -3.96
N ASN A 107 1.94 12.12 -3.87
CA ASN A 107 2.48 12.94 -4.95
C ASN A 107 4.00 13.10 -4.80
N SER A 108 4.64 13.80 -5.73
CA SER A 108 6.09 14.06 -5.71
C SER A 108 6.59 14.76 -4.43
N THR A 109 5.73 15.50 -3.72
CA THR A 109 6.08 16.21 -2.48
C THR A 109 5.80 15.42 -1.20
N SER A 110 5.21 14.23 -1.30
CA SER A 110 4.82 13.43 -0.13
C SER A 110 6.04 13.02 0.70
N THR A 111 5.99 13.30 2.00
CA THR A 111 7.05 13.01 2.99
C THR A 111 6.60 12.03 4.09
N ALA A 112 5.35 11.61 4.07
CA ALA A 112 4.74 10.67 5.00
C ALA A 112 3.80 9.71 4.27
N THR A 113 3.26 8.72 4.98
CA THR A 113 2.25 7.79 4.44
C THR A 113 1.06 8.57 3.87
N CYS A 114 0.63 8.16 2.68
CA CYS A 114 -0.38 8.81 1.88
C CYS A 114 -1.21 7.75 1.14
N GLN A 115 -2.37 8.14 0.65
CA GLN A 115 -3.26 7.26 -0.11
C GLN A 115 -2.72 7.07 -1.53
N TYR A 116 -2.90 5.88 -2.11
CA TYR A 116 -2.44 5.62 -3.49
C TYR A 116 -3.04 6.61 -4.47
N SER A 117 -2.23 7.07 -5.41
CA SER A 117 -2.64 8.01 -6.44
C SER A 117 -2.19 7.54 -7.82
N ILE A 118 -2.80 8.11 -8.85
CA ILE A 118 -2.54 7.79 -10.25
C ILE A 118 -2.52 9.07 -11.09
N SER A 119 -1.55 9.12 -12.00
CA SER A 119 -1.36 10.16 -13.01
C SER A 119 -0.76 9.52 -14.25
N GLN A 120 -0.57 10.28 -15.33
CA GLN A 120 0.25 9.82 -16.46
C GLN A 120 1.71 9.58 -16.01
N ALA A 121 2.51 8.88 -16.81
CA ALA A 121 3.90 8.57 -16.44
C ALA A 121 4.79 9.82 -16.18
N ASP A 122 4.40 10.96 -16.74
CA ASP A 122 5.08 12.26 -16.61
C ASP A 122 4.45 13.19 -15.56
N GLY A 123 3.40 12.75 -14.85
CA GLY A 123 2.76 13.49 -13.74
C GLY A 123 1.57 14.33 -14.17
N ASP A 124 1.32 14.40 -15.47
CA ASP A 124 0.19 15.10 -16.04
C ASP A 124 -1.16 14.41 -15.73
N PRO A 125 -2.27 15.17 -15.73
CA PRO A 125 -3.62 14.63 -15.55
C PRO A 125 -4.04 13.71 -16.70
N GLY A 126 -5.02 12.84 -16.43
CA GLY A 126 -5.67 12.03 -17.46
C GLY A 126 -4.92 10.74 -17.79
N ALA A 127 -4.61 9.96 -16.76
CA ALA A 127 -4.03 8.63 -16.92
C ALA A 127 -4.88 7.73 -17.84
N THR A 128 -4.20 6.85 -18.56
CA THR A 128 -4.82 5.84 -19.42
C THR A 128 -4.31 4.46 -19.04
N THR A 129 -4.98 3.39 -19.48
CA THR A 129 -4.47 2.01 -19.26
C THR A 129 -3.12 1.76 -19.96
N GLY A 130 -2.77 2.53 -20.99
CA GLY A 130 -1.47 2.46 -21.68
C GLY A 130 -0.41 3.44 -21.17
N ASP A 131 -0.80 4.45 -20.39
CA ASP A 131 0.11 5.45 -19.82
C ASP A 131 -0.38 5.88 -18.45
N TYR A 132 0.22 5.27 -17.43
CA TYR A 132 -0.04 5.59 -16.04
C TYR A 132 1.21 5.44 -15.17
N SER A 133 1.16 6.10 -14.03
CA SER A 133 2.06 5.93 -12.92
C SER A 133 1.26 5.96 -11.61
N ILE A 134 1.29 4.86 -10.87
CA ILE A 134 0.65 4.77 -9.56
C ILE A 134 1.69 5.06 -8.48
N CYS A 135 1.47 6.10 -7.68
CA CYS A 135 2.35 6.53 -6.60
C CYS A 135 1.87 5.98 -5.24
N PHE A 136 2.83 5.54 -4.42
CA PHE A 136 2.60 4.99 -3.08
C PHE A 136 3.79 5.27 -2.15
N PHE A 137 3.61 5.10 -0.84
CA PHE A 137 4.64 5.41 0.16
C PHE A 137 5.01 4.18 1.01
N LEU A 138 6.29 3.84 1.09
CA LEU A 138 6.81 2.77 1.93
C LEU A 138 7.42 3.32 3.22
N GLU A 139 7.14 2.70 4.36
CA GLU A 139 7.62 3.18 5.67
C GLU A 139 9.05 2.70 5.97
N GLN A 140 9.39 1.47 5.59
CA GLN A 140 10.68 0.83 5.83
C GLN A 140 11.34 0.37 4.51
N GLY A 141 10.58 0.34 3.42
CA GLY A 141 11.03 -0.18 2.12
C GLY A 141 10.71 -1.67 1.97
N SER A 142 10.82 -2.17 0.74
CA SER A 142 10.47 -3.56 0.41
C SER A 142 11.28 -4.06 -0.78
N GLY A 143 12.12 -5.07 -0.54
CA GLY A 143 13.07 -5.59 -1.54
C GLY A 143 14.01 -4.49 -2.02
N ASP A 144 13.98 -4.22 -3.31
CA ASP A 144 14.79 -3.19 -3.99
C ASP A 144 14.21 -1.77 -3.88
N LEU A 145 13.01 -1.62 -3.32
CA LEU A 145 12.34 -0.33 -3.13
C LEU A 145 12.76 0.29 -1.80
N LEU A 146 13.15 1.56 -1.86
CA LEU A 146 13.55 2.32 -0.69
C LEU A 146 12.33 2.79 0.10
N ALA A 147 12.53 3.10 1.37
CA ALA A 147 11.54 3.83 2.15
C ALA A 147 11.25 5.19 1.52
N GLY A 148 10.02 5.68 1.67
CA GLY A 148 9.52 6.89 1.06
C GLY A 148 8.61 6.62 -0.13
N LYS A 149 8.43 7.65 -0.95
CA LYS A 149 7.60 7.61 -2.15
C LYS A 149 8.22 6.72 -3.23
N ASN A 150 7.42 5.88 -3.85
CA ASN A 150 7.78 5.06 -4.99
C ASN A 150 6.59 5.05 -5.95
N ALA A 151 6.85 4.68 -7.20
CA ALA A 151 5.79 4.55 -8.18
C ALA A 151 5.91 3.23 -8.96
N ILE A 152 4.82 2.79 -9.55
CA ILE A 152 4.80 1.74 -10.58
C ILE A 152 4.21 2.34 -11.86
N LYS A 153 4.95 2.23 -12.96
CA LYS A 153 4.55 2.71 -14.29
C LYS A 153 3.94 1.58 -15.10
N THR A 154 3.39 1.91 -16.26
CA THR A 154 2.95 0.93 -17.28
C THR A 154 3.99 -0.19 -17.46
N ASN A 155 3.52 -1.42 -17.66
CA ASN A 155 4.31 -2.65 -17.74
C ASN A 155 4.88 -3.12 -16.39
N GLY A 156 4.28 -2.70 -15.28
CA GLY A 156 4.64 -3.14 -13.93
C GLY A 156 6.05 -2.73 -13.46
N VAL A 157 6.65 -1.71 -14.09
CA VAL A 157 8.02 -1.26 -13.77
C VAL A 157 8.01 -0.31 -12.59
N PHE A 158 8.77 -0.63 -11.54
CA PHE A 158 8.90 0.24 -10.37
C PHE A 158 9.90 1.37 -10.61
N VAL A 159 9.52 2.56 -10.15
CA VAL A 159 10.37 3.74 -10.04
C VAL A 159 10.60 4.04 -8.57
N LYS A 160 11.88 4.12 -8.20
CA LYS A 160 12.32 4.20 -6.80
C LYS A 160 12.45 5.64 -6.36
N ALA A 161 12.07 5.94 -5.12
CA ALA A 161 12.25 7.24 -4.47
C ALA A 161 11.63 8.44 -5.23
N SER A 162 10.70 8.18 -6.15
CA SER A 162 10.03 9.21 -6.92
C SER A 162 8.59 8.84 -7.19
N CYS A 163 7.78 9.88 -7.26
CA CYS A 163 6.49 9.87 -7.92
C CYS A 163 6.58 10.82 -9.10
N PRO A 164 5.71 10.65 -10.10
CA PRO A 164 5.68 11.52 -11.25
C PRO A 164 5.42 12.98 -10.84
#